data_AF-A0A9P4LTF5-F1
#
_entry.id   AF-A0A9P4LTF5-F1
#
_cell.length_a   1.000
_cell.length_b   1.000
_cell.length_c   1.000
_cell.angle_alpha   90.00
_cell.angle_beta   90.00
_cell.angle_gamma   90.00
#
_symmetry.space_group_name_H-M   'P 1'
#
loop_
_entity.id
_entity.type
_entity.pdbx_description
1 polymer ?
#
loop_
_entity_poly.entity_id
_entity_poly.type
_entity_poly.pdbx_seq_one_letter_code
_entity_poly.pdbx_strand_id
1 'polypeptide(L)' 'RRGNLPKEATTVLKQWFEDHKDSPYPSEDEKTALCERTGLSLNQVSNWFINARRR' A
#
# COMPACT_ATOMS: atom_id res chain seq x y z
N ARG A 1 -1.11 1.47 20.33
CA ARG A 1 0.10 0.77 19.81
C ARG A 1 -0.02 0.71 18.28
N ARG A 2 0.87 1.33 17.51
CA ARG A 2 0.94 1.09 16.06
C ARG A 2 1.74 -0.20 15.86
N GLY A 3 1.05 -1.30 15.57
CA GLY A 3 1.69 -2.53 15.12
C GLY A 3 2.19 -2.37 13.69
N ASN A 4 3.25 -3.09 13.34
CA ASN A 4 3.62 -3.24 11.94
C ASN A 4 2.47 -3.88 11.17
N LEU A 5 2.34 -3.50 9.89
CA LEU A 5 1.37 -4.16 9.01
C LEU A 5 1.77 -5.64 8.82
N PRO A 6 0.80 -6.54 8.63
CA PRO A 6 1.07 -7.96 8.33
C PRO A 6 2.02 -8.10 7.14
N LYS A 7 2.90 -9.12 7.17
CA LYS A 7 3.90 -9.32 6.12
C LYS A 7 3.22 -9.54 4.77
N GLU A 8 2.17 -10.34 4.75
CA GLU A 8 1.36 -10.69 3.59
C GLU A 8 0.75 -9.44 2.96
N ALA A 9 0.17 -8.56 3.77
CA ALA A 9 -0.36 -7.27 3.33
C ALA A 9 0.76 -6.40 2.73
N THR A 10 1.91 -6.29 3.40
CA THR A 10 3.02 -5.48 2.86
C THR A 10 3.63 -6.05 1.60
N THR A 11 3.60 -7.37 1.38
CA THR A 11 4.08 -7.99 0.13
C THR A 11 3.22 -7.55 -1.05
N VAL A 12 1.89 -7.53 -0.91
CA VAL A 12 0.98 -7.04 -1.95
C VAL A 12 1.24 -5.56 -2.27
N LEU A 13 1.38 -4.72 -1.25
CA LEU A 13 1.65 -3.29 -1.43
C LEU A 13 3.00 -3.04 -2.10
N LYS A 14 4.04 -3.78 -1.71
CA LYS A 14 5.37 -3.71 -2.32
C LYS A 14 5.33 -4.13 -3.78
N GLN A 15 4.65 -5.23 -4.11
CA GLN A 15 4.55 -5.67 -5.50
C GLN A 15 3.95 -4.57 -6.38
N TRP A 16 2.81 -4.01 -5.97
CA TRP A 16 2.21 -2.90 -6.72
C TRP A 16 3.16 -1.72 -6.83
N PHE A 17 3.90 -1.38 -5.77
CA PHE A 17 4.85 -0.27 -5.77
C PHE A 17 6.00 -0.49 -6.77
N GLU A 18 6.60 -1.69 -6.80
CA GLU A 18 7.67 -2.03 -7.74
C GLU A 18 7.17 -2.01 -9.20
N ASP A 19 5.95 -2.51 -9.43
CA ASP A 19 5.32 -2.49 -10.76
C ASP A 19 5.03 -1.06 -11.25
N HIS A 20 4.90 -0.08 -10.33
CA HIS A 20 4.62 1.33 -10.61
C HIS A 20 5.77 2.26 -10.17
N LYS A 21 7.01 1.76 -10.12
CA LYS A 21 8.16 2.50 -9.58
C LYS A 21 8.41 3.87 -10.22
N ASP A 22 8.04 4.03 -11.50
CA ASP A 22 8.21 5.28 -12.24
C ASP A 22 7.15 6.34 -11.84
N SER A 23 5.98 5.90 -11.36
CA SER A 23 4.90 6.77 -10.87
C SER A 23 4.09 6.07 -9.75
N PRO A 24 4.63 5.98 -8.51
CA PRO A 24 4.06 5.18 -7.42
C PRO A 24 2.92 5.90 -6.67
N TYR A 25 1.91 6.33 -7.42
CA TYR A 25 0.73 7.04 -6.93
C TYR A 25 -0.53 6.28 -7.31
N PRO A 26 -1.03 5.38 -6.44
CA PRO A 26 -2.24 4.63 -6.75
C PRO A 26 -3.43 5.59 -6.81
N SER A 27 -4.29 5.39 -7.81
CA SER A 27 -5.61 5.98 -7.91
C SER A 27 -6.53 5.51 -6.77
N GLU A 28 -7.69 6.14 -6.61
CA GLU A 28 -8.67 5.73 -5.58
C GLU A 28 -9.20 4.31 -5.81
N ASP A 29 -9.38 3.91 -7.07
CA ASP A 29 -9.82 2.56 -7.43
C ASP A 29 -8.73 1.52 -7.08
N GLU A 30 -7.47 1.83 -7.38
CA GLU A 30 -6.34 0.95 -7.02
C GLU A 30 -6.16 0.86 -5.51
N LYS A 31 -6.30 1.98 -4.78
CA LYS A 31 -6.28 1.95 -3.32
C LYS A 31 -7.40 1.06 -2.77
N THR A 32 -8.60 1.13 -3.35
CA THR A 32 -9.73 0.29 -2.94
C THR A 32 -9.44 -1.18 -3.20
N ALA A 33 -8.95 -1.54 -4.38
CA ALA A 33 -8.52 -2.91 -4.70
C ALA A 33 -7.40 -3.41 -3.77
N LEU A 34 -6.45 -2.54 -3.40
CA LEU A 34 -5.40 -2.88 -2.45
C LEU A 34 -5.96 -3.07 -1.03
N CYS A 35 -6.96 -2.30 -0.60
CA CYS A 35 -7.65 -2.51 0.67
C CYS A 35 -8.31 -3.89 0.71
N GLU A 36 -9.05 -4.26 -0.34
CA GLU A 36 -9.72 -5.56 -0.45
C GLU A 36 -8.73 -6.72 -0.40
N ARG A 37 -7.61 -6.62 -1.14
CA ARG A 37 -6.58 -7.66 -1.19
C ARG A 37 -5.78 -7.81 0.10
N THR A 38 -5.59 -6.72 0.85
CA THR A 38 -4.73 -6.71 2.05
C THR A 38 -5.49 -6.76 3.36
N GLY A 39 -6.81 -6.54 3.34
CA GLY A 39 -7.64 -6.36 4.53
C GLY A 39 -7.32 -5.07 5.31
N LEU A 40 -6.56 -4.15 4.72
CA LEU A 40 -6.19 -2.88 5.33
C LEU A 40 -7.23 -1.81 5.07
N SER A 41 -7.34 -0.86 6.00
CA SER A 41 -8.11 0.36 5.76
C SER A 41 -7.43 1.26 4.73
N LEU A 42 -8.23 2.07 4.04
CA LEU A 42 -7.76 3.07 3.07
C LEU A 42 -6.67 4.00 3.66
N ASN A 43 -6.81 4.36 4.95
CA ASN A 43 -5.83 5.18 5.65
C ASN A 43 -4.50 4.43 5.87
N GLN A 44 -4.53 3.12 6.17
CA GLN A 44 -3.30 2.32 6.29
C GLN A 44 -2.59 2.18 4.94
N VAL A 45 -3.33 1.90 3.86
CA VAL A 45 -2.79 1.83 2.50
C VAL A 45 -2.19 3.17 2.09
N SER A 46 -2.93 4.26 2.24
CA SER A 46 -2.46 5.61 1.89
C SER A 46 -1.21 6.01 2.67
N ASN A 47 -1.18 5.78 3.98
CA ASN A 47 0.00 6.07 4.81
C ASN A 47 1.19 5.18 4.45
N TRP A 48 0.95 3.92 4.06
CA TRP A 48 2.03 3.05 3.63
C TRP A 48 2.69 3.61 2.36
N PHE A 49 1.90 4.00 1.35
CA PHE A 49 2.43 4.58 0.11
C PHE A 49 3.17 5.90 0.32
N ILE A 50 2.66 6.77 1.22
CA ILE A 50 3.37 8.00 1.60
C ILE A 50 4.76 7.69 2.16
N ASN A 51 4.85 6.68 3.04
CA ASN A 51 6.12 6.31 3.65
C ASN A 51 7.03 5.52 2.70
N ALA A 52 6.46 4.69 1.82
CA ALA A 52 7.21 3.91 0.83
C ALA A 52 7.92 4.82 -0.18
N ARG A 53 7.25 5.87 -0.68
CA ARG A 53 7.87 6.85 -1.60
C ARG A 53 8.97 7.71 -0.97
N ARG A 54 8.97 7.86 0.35
CA ARG A 54 9.97 8.66 1.07
C ARG A 54 11.25 7.87 1.38
N ARG A 55 11.21 6.55 1.20
CA ARG A 55 12.33 5.64 1.43
C ARG A 55 13.02 5.36 0.11
#